data_AF-A0A0F3MAE0-F1
#
_entry.id   AF-A0A0F3MAE0-F1
#
_cell.length_a   1.000
_cell.length_b   1.000
_cell.length_c   1.000
_cell.angle_alpha   90.00
_cell.angle_beta   90.00
_cell.angle_gamma   90.00
#
_symmetry.space_group_name_H-M   'P 1'
#
loop_
_entity.id
_entity.type
_entity.pdbx_description
1 polymer ?
#
loop_
_entity_poly.entity_id
_entity_poly.type
_entity_poly.pdbx_seq_one_letter_code
_entity_poly.pdbx_strand_id
1 'polypeptide(L)'
;MKNVCKNLAIILSLVLLNTAAVAIEQNNQLAQQDLIYDKSVFAREYSNIGNSFLKLKKHQEAIENFDLAIKYDPSYASAYNSKGMA
;
A
#
# COMPACT_ATOMS: atom_id res chain seq x y z
N MET A 1 -31.17 -18.38 36.58
CA MET A 1 -31.15 -17.09 35.82
C MET A 1 -29.89 -16.26 36.09
N LYS A 2 -29.50 -16.00 37.35
CA LYS A 2 -28.30 -15.19 37.70
C LYS A 2 -26.98 -15.67 37.04
N ASN A 3 -26.79 -16.97 36.87
CA ASN A 3 -25.56 -17.52 36.28
C ASN A 3 -25.50 -17.35 34.74
N VAL A 4 -26.65 -17.36 34.06
CA VAL A 4 -26.73 -17.17 32.60
C VAL A 4 -26.41 -15.72 32.24
N CYS A 5 -26.92 -14.75 33.01
CA CYS A 5 -26.59 -13.33 32.82
C CYS A 5 -25.11 -13.03 33.05
N LYS A 6 -24.48 -13.66 34.06
CA LYS A 6 -23.03 -13.54 34.32
C LYS A 6 -22.20 -14.08 33.16
N ASN A 7 -22.56 -15.26 32.64
CA ASN A 7 -21.86 -15.84 31.49
C ASN A 7 -22.01 -14.98 30.23
N LEU A 8 -23.21 -14.44 29.99
CA LEU A 8 -23.45 -13.54 28.86
C LEU A 8 -22.65 -12.24 28.98
N ALA A 9 -22.55 -11.67 30.19
CA ALA A 9 -21.75 -10.48 30.45
C ALA A 9 -20.25 -10.71 30.22
N ILE A 10 -19.73 -11.87 30.61
CA ILE A 10 -18.33 -12.26 30.39
C ILE A 10 -18.04 -12.38 28.89
N ILE A 11 -18.92 -13.04 28.13
CA ILE A 11 -18.77 -13.19 26.67
C ILE A 11 -18.79 -11.81 25.99
N LEU A 12 -19.73 -10.95 26.36
CA LEU A 12 -19.80 -9.59 25.81
C LEU A 12 -18.54 -8.78 26.13
N SER A 13 -18.02 -8.87 27.35
CA SER A 13 -16.77 -8.18 27.72
C SER A 13 -15.55 -8.69 26.95
N LEU A 14 -15.48 -10.00 26.68
CA LEU A 14 -14.38 -10.59 25.90
C LEU A 14 -14.44 -10.17 24.44
N VAL A 15 -15.64 -10.12 23.85
CA VAL A 15 -15.84 -9.62 22.48
C VAL A 15 -15.44 -8.15 22.36
N LEU A 16 -15.79 -7.32 23.36
CA LEU A 16 -15.40 -5.91 23.41
C LEU A 16 -13.88 -5.74 23.60
N LEU A 17 -13.25 -6.58 24.42
CA LEU A 17 -11.80 -6.56 24.61
C LEU A 17 -11.06 -6.93 23.30
N ASN A 18 -11.55 -7.95 22.61
CA ASN A 18 -10.96 -8.42 21.36
C ASN A 18 -11.11 -7.39 20.22
N THR A 19 -12.24 -6.68 20.15
CA THR A 19 -12.45 -5.63 19.14
C THR A 19 -11.55 -4.42 19.37
N ALA A 20 -11.33 -4.02 20.62
CA ALA A 20 -10.37 -2.97 20.95
C ALA A 20 -8.92 -3.36 20.58
N ALA A 21 -8.53 -4.61 20.82
CA ALA A 21 -7.21 -5.12 20.44
C ALA A 21 -6.99 -5.07 18.91
N VAL A 22 -7.98 -5.52 18.12
CA VAL A 22 -7.91 -5.48 16.65
C VAL A 22 -7.83 -4.05 16.12
N ALA A 23 -8.56 -3.09 16.72
CA ALA A 23 -8.49 -1.68 16.32
C ALA A 23 -7.10 -1.07 16.61
N ILE A 24 -6.45 -1.47 17.70
CA ILE A 24 -5.08 -1.05 18.04
C ILE A 24 -4.07 -1.63 17.03
N GLU A 25 -4.23 -2.90 16.64
CA GLU A 25 -3.38 -3.54 15.62
C GLU A 25 -3.53 -2.88 14.23
N GLN A 26 -4.76 -2.57 13.82
CA GLN A 26 -5.04 -1.88 12.56
C GLN A 26 -4.49 -0.46 12.55
N ASN A 27 -4.63 0.30 13.65
CA ASN A 27 -4.06 1.64 13.75
C ASN A 27 -2.52 1.65 13.68
N ASN A 28 -1.87 0.61 14.22
CA ASN A 28 -0.42 0.46 14.13
C ASN A 28 0.03 0.07 12.71
N GLN A 29 -0.76 -0.75 11.99
CA GLN A 29 -0.54 -1.05 10.57
C GLN A 29 -0.73 0.18 9.67
N LEU A 30 -1.74 1.01 9.92
CA LEU A 30 -1.98 2.27 9.18
C LEU A 30 -0.87 3.29 9.44
N ALA A 31 -0.43 3.42 10.71
CA ALA A 31 0.71 4.28 11.05
C ALA A 31 2.03 3.78 10.44
N GLN A 32 2.24 2.46 10.33
CA GLN A 32 3.35 1.89 9.56
C GLN A 32 3.19 2.11 8.05
N GLN A 33 1.96 2.13 7.54
CA GLN A 33 1.67 2.38 6.13
C GLN A 33 2.04 3.82 5.72
N ASP A 34 1.82 4.81 6.59
CA ASP A 34 2.19 6.21 6.36
C ASP A 34 3.68 6.51 6.62
N LEU A 35 4.33 5.76 7.52
CA LEU A 35 5.75 5.97 7.88
C LEU A 35 6.74 5.15 7.01
N ILE A 36 6.25 4.16 6.24
CA ILE A 36 7.03 3.25 5.38
C ILE A 36 6.61 3.42 3.89
N TYR A 37 6.26 4.62 3.45
CA TYR A 37 6.09 4.87 2.01
C TYR A 37 7.44 5.23 1.38
N ASP A 38 8.25 4.20 1.12
CA ASP A 38 9.58 4.34 0.52
C ASP A 38 9.45 4.88 -0.92
N LYS A 39 10.22 5.93 -1.22
CA LYS A 39 10.35 6.50 -2.57
C LYS A 39 10.69 5.43 -3.61
N SER A 40 11.44 4.40 -3.22
CA SER A 40 11.77 3.26 -4.10
C SER A 40 10.54 2.46 -4.53
N VAL A 41 9.50 2.38 -3.69
CA VAL A 41 8.22 1.71 -4.01
C VAL A 41 7.44 2.51 -5.04
N PHE A 42 7.33 3.83 -4.88
CA PHE A 42 6.71 4.69 -5.88
C PHE A 42 7.41 4.60 -7.23
N ALA A 43 8.75 4.62 -7.23
CA ALA A 43 9.53 4.48 -8.46
C ALA A 43 9.21 3.17 -9.19
N ARG A 44 9.17 2.06 -8.46
CA ARG A 44 8.78 0.75 -9.01
C ARG A 44 7.36 0.76 -9.55
N GLU A 45 6.40 1.31 -8.81
CA GLU A 45 5.00 1.29 -9.19
C GLU A 45 4.74 2.10 -10.47
N TYR A 46 5.25 3.32 -10.53
CA TYR A 46 5.14 4.14 -11.73
C TYR A 46 5.84 3.49 -12.94
N SER A 47 6.96 2.80 -12.74
CA SER A 47 7.59 2.04 -13.83
C SER A 47 6.72 0.86 -14.31
N ASN A 48 6.03 0.17 -13.41
CA ASN A 48 5.09 -0.90 -13.78
C ASN A 48 3.89 -0.37 -14.58
N ILE A 49 3.35 0.78 -14.19
CA ILE A 49 2.28 1.46 -14.93
C ILE A 49 2.79 1.87 -16.33
N GLY A 50 3.99 2.45 -16.42
CA GLY A 50 4.61 2.81 -17.71
C GLY A 50 4.80 1.60 -18.63
N ASN A 51 5.28 0.48 -18.10
CA ASN A 51 5.39 -0.77 -18.84
C ASN A 51 4.03 -1.31 -19.31
N SER A 52 2.96 -1.07 -18.54
CA SER A 52 1.61 -1.45 -18.94
C SER A 52 1.11 -0.59 -20.11
N PHE A 53 1.40 0.71 -20.10
CA PHE A 53 1.11 1.59 -21.23
C PHE A 53 1.91 1.25 -22.49
N LEU A 54 3.18 0.86 -22.35
CA LEU A 54 3.99 0.32 -23.45
C LEU A 54 3.31 -0.87 -24.15
N LYS A 55 2.79 -1.82 -23.37
CA LYS A 55 2.05 -2.98 -23.92
C LYS A 55 0.79 -2.56 -24.67
N LEU A 56 0.18 -1.45 -24.27
CA LEU A 56 -0.98 -0.85 -24.95
C LEU A 56 -0.59 0.08 -26.12
N LYS A 57 0.71 0.22 -26.44
CA LYS A 57 1.26 1.16 -27.43
C LYS A 57 0.91 2.63 -27.15
N LYS A 58 0.67 2.94 -25.88
CA LYS A 58 0.40 4.28 -25.35
C LYS A 58 1.72 4.91 -24.89
N HIS A 59 2.53 5.28 -25.88
CA HIS A 59 3.93 5.68 -25.67
C HIS A 59 4.06 6.94 -24.80
N GLN A 60 3.21 7.93 -25.02
CA GLN A 60 3.24 9.19 -24.26
C GLN A 60 2.91 8.96 -22.77
N GLU A 61 1.84 8.21 -22.47
CA GLU A 61 1.48 7.87 -21.09
C GLU A 61 2.56 7.00 -20.43
N ALA A 62 3.24 6.13 -21.20
CA ALA A 62 4.35 5.35 -20.68
C ALA A 62 5.53 6.25 -20.26
N ILE A 63 5.93 7.18 -21.12
CA ILE A 63 7.01 8.15 -20.87
C ILE A 63 6.71 8.98 -19.61
N GLU A 64 5.48 9.48 -19.46
CA GLU A 64 5.06 10.26 -18.29
C GLU A 64 5.18 9.46 -16.99
N ASN A 65 4.82 8.18 -17.02
CA ASN A 65 4.95 7.30 -15.85
C ASN A 65 6.41 6.98 -15.55
N PHE A 66 7.26 6.80 -16.55
CA PHE A 66 8.70 6.66 -16.31
C PHE A 66 9.33 7.93 -15.73
N ASP A 67 8.85 9.11 -16.13
CA ASP A 67 9.29 10.38 -15.53
C ASP A 67 8.88 10.50 -14.07
N LEU A 68 7.68 10.05 -13.71
CA LEU A 68 7.28 9.95 -12.30
C LEU A 68 8.18 8.94 -11.55
N ALA A 69 8.47 7.79 -12.14
CA ALA A 69 9.36 6.80 -11.51
C ALA A 69 10.74 7.39 -11.20
N ILE A 70 11.33 8.11 -12.15
CA ILE A 70 12.61 8.83 -12.01
C ILE A 70 12.52 9.94 -10.96
N LYS A 71 11.40 10.66 -10.88
CA LYS A 71 11.18 11.71 -9.87
C LYS A 71 11.23 11.16 -8.44
N TYR A 72 10.68 9.96 -8.22
CA TYR A 72 10.68 9.34 -6.91
C TYR A 72 12.04 8.72 -6.57
N ASP A 73 12.64 8.00 -7.51
CA ASP A 73 14.00 7.47 -7.36
C ASP A 73 14.85 7.79 -8.61
N PRO A 74 15.66 8.87 -8.55
CA PRO A 74 16.54 9.25 -9.65
C PRO A 74 17.61 8.21 -9.98
N SER A 75 17.85 7.23 -9.10
CA SER A 75 18.80 6.14 -9.30
C SER A 75 18.15 4.88 -9.90
N TYR A 76 16.83 4.90 -10.15
CA TYR A 76 16.10 3.74 -10.66
C TYR A 76 16.36 3.49 -12.15
N ALA A 77 17.51 2.87 -12.45
CA ALA A 77 18.02 2.64 -13.80
C ALA A 77 17.00 1.99 -14.75
N SER A 78 16.16 1.08 -14.25
CA SER A 78 15.13 0.42 -15.06
C SER A 78 14.13 1.41 -15.67
N ALA A 79 13.77 2.50 -14.96
CA ALA A 79 12.86 3.50 -15.49
C ALA A 79 13.47 4.27 -16.68
N TYR A 80 14.76 4.61 -16.63
CA TYR A 80 15.45 5.24 -17.76
C TYR A 80 15.53 4.30 -18.97
N ASN A 81 15.85 3.03 -18.74
CA ASN A 81 15.91 2.04 -19.82
C ASN A 81 14.53 1.87 -20.48
N SER A 82 13.47 1.68 -19.68
CA SER A 82 12.12 1.56 -20.20
C SER A 82 11.63 2.84 -20.89
N LYS A 83 12.03 4.02 -20.41
CA LYS A 83 11.74 5.31 -21.08
C LYS A 83 12.38 5.39 -22.46
N GLY A 84 13.60 4.90 -22.63
CA GLY A 84 14.27 4.86 -23.94
C GLY A 84 13.66 3.84 -24.92
N MET A 85 12.94 2.84 -24.41
CA MET A 85 12.21 1.86 -25.23
C MET A 85 10.80 2.33 -25.62
N ALA A 86 10.26 3.33 -24.91
CA ALA A 86 8.92 3.88 -25.12
C ALA A 86 8.89 4.89 -26.27
#